data_AF-A0A3L7ST14-F1
#
_entry.id   AF-A0A3L7ST14-F1
#
_cell.length_a   1.000
_cell.length_b   1.000
_cell.length_c   1.000
_cell.angle_alpha   90.00
_cell.angle_beta   90.00
_cell.angle_gamma   90.00
#
_symmetry.space_group_name_H-M   'P 1'
#
loop_
_entity.id
_entity.type
_entity.pdbx_description
1 polymer ?
#
loop_
_entity_poly.entity_id
_entity_poly.type
_entity_poly.pdbx_seq_one_letter_code
_entity_poly.pdbx_strand_id
1 'polypeptide(L)' 'MRTTLTLDDAVAERLRSDAAAMGRPFKDVVNEAIRLGLDALESRVAVPFLTQPTDLGLRAGLNYDDVADLLARAEAEDFK' A
#
# COMPACT_ATOMS: atom_id res chain seq x y z
N MET A 1 13.17 24.62 -12.19
CA MET A 1 12.73 25.89 -11.55
C MET A 1 13.74 26.29 -10.47
N ARG A 2 13.95 27.59 -10.23
CA ARG A 2 14.77 28.08 -9.11
C ARG A 2 13.82 28.63 -8.03
N THR A 3 13.92 28.05 -6.84
CA THR A 3 13.09 28.37 -5.68
C THR A 3 14.02 28.51 -4.48
N THR A 4 13.68 29.41 -3.56
CA THR A 4 14.36 29.53 -2.26
C THR A 4 13.48 28.86 -1.21
N LEU A 5 14.06 27.96 -0.43
CA LEU A 5 13.36 27.19 0.61
C LEU A 5 14.08 27.41 1.93
N THR A 6 13.31 27.64 2.99
CA THR A 6 13.84 27.64 4.37
C THR A 6 13.79 26.21 4.88
N LEU A 7 14.89 25.72 5.45
CA LEU A 7 15.01 24.39 6.03
C LEU A 7 15.42 24.53 7.49
N ASP A 8 14.93 23.63 8.35
CA ASP A 8 15.44 23.51 9.71
C ASP A 8 16.93 23.13 9.68
N ASP A 9 17.71 23.68 10.61
CA ASP A 9 19.17 23.48 10.66
C ASP A 9 19.54 21.99 10.72
N ALA A 10 18.80 21.20 11.51
CA ALA A 10 19.02 19.76 11.62
C ALA A 10 18.78 19.02 10.30
N VAL A 11 17.79 19.45 9.50
CA VAL A 11 17.49 18.87 8.18
C VAL A 11 18.57 19.27 7.18
N ALA A 12 19.00 20.52 7.20
CA ALA A 12 20.05 21.02 6.33
C ALA A 12 21.39 20.29 6.58
N GLU A 13 21.78 20.10 7.84
CA GLU A 13 23.00 19.38 8.20
C GLU A 13 22.94 17.90 7.79
N ARG A 14 21.81 17.24 8.01
CA ARG A 14 21.58 15.86 7.55
C ARG A 14 21.76 15.74 6.04
N LEU A 15 21.12 16.61 5.25
CA LEU A 15 21.20 16.60 3.79
C LEU A 15 22.63 16.90 3.28
N ARG A 16 23.38 17.76 3.97
CA ARG A 16 24.80 18.03 3.65
C ARG A 16 25.68 16.81 3.91
N SER A 17 25.49 16.16 5.05
CA SER A 17 26.20 14.92 5.40
C SER A 17 25.91 13.83 4.37
N ASP A 18 24.64 13.64 4.01
CA ASP A 18 24.21 12.64 3.04
C ASP A 18 24.80 12.93 1.64
N ALA A 19 24.80 14.20 1.21
CA ALA A 19 25.43 14.62 -0.04
C ALA A 19 26.94 14.38 -0.07
N ALA A 20 27.63 14.67 1.03
CA ALA A 20 29.06 14.42 1.16
C ALA A 20 29.38 12.91 1.11
N ALA A 21 28.62 12.10 1.84
CA ALA A 21 28.79 10.65 1.89
C ALA A 21 28.55 9.99 0.52
N MET A 22 27.58 10.49 -0.25
CA MET A 22 27.27 9.98 -1.59
C MET A 22 28.14 10.58 -2.70
N GLY A 23 28.92 11.63 -2.42
CA GLY A 23 29.67 12.38 -3.43
C GLY A 23 28.78 13.06 -4.47
N ARG A 24 27.54 13.43 -4.09
CA ARG A 24 26.53 13.99 -5.00
C ARG A 24 26.29 15.47 -4.72
N PRO A 25 25.88 16.27 -5.73
CA PRO A 25 25.52 17.66 -5.51
C PRO A 25 24.38 17.79 -4.49
N PHE A 26 24.51 18.73 -3.54
CA PHE A 26 23.50 18.98 -2.51
C PHE A 26 22.08 19.12 -3.10
N LYS A 27 21.95 19.87 -4.20
CA LYS A 27 20.68 20.05 -4.94
C LYS A 27 20.02 18.72 -5.33
N ASP A 28 20.81 17.74 -5.78
CA ASP A 28 20.27 16.48 -6.28
C ASP A 28 19.74 15.63 -5.13
N VAL A 29 20.46 15.62 -4.01
CA VAL A 29 20.03 14.95 -2.76
C VAL A 29 18.78 15.62 -2.20
N VAL A 30 18.72 16.96 -2.16
CA VAL A 30 17.53 17.69 -1.71
C VAL A 30 16.30 17.34 -2.58
N ASN A 31 16.45 17.38 -3.90
CA ASN A 31 15.33 17.10 -4.80
C ASN A 31 14.83 15.65 -4.70
N GLU A 32 15.75 14.69 -4.52
CA GLU A 32 15.38 13.29 -4.31
C GLU A 32 14.66 13.09 -2.99
N ALA A 33 15.17 13.67 -1.90
CA ALA A 33 14.53 13.60 -0.59
C ALA A 33 13.11 14.20 -0.62
N ILE A 34 12.91 15.34 -1.30
CA ILE A 34 11.59 15.95 -1.47
C ILE A 34 10.67 15.02 -2.27
N ARG A 35 11.14 14.40 -3.36
CA ARG A 35 10.32 13.48 -4.16
C ARG A 35 9.86 12.28 -3.35
N LEU A 36 10.78 11.61 -2.66
CA LEU A 36 10.45 10.49 -1.78
C LEU A 36 9.49 10.91 -0.65
N GLY A 37 9.65 12.12 -0.11
CA GLY A 37 8.72 12.68 0.87
C GLY A 37 7.31 12.90 0.31
N LEU A 38 7.19 13.42 -0.92
CA LEU A 38 5.90 13.62 -1.58
C LEU A 38 5.22 12.27 -1.88
N ASP A 39 5.96 11.29 -2.41
CA ASP A 39 5.44 9.94 -2.68
C ASP A 39 4.97 9.27 -1.37
N ALA A 40 5.71 9.46 -0.27
CA ALA A 40 5.33 8.97 1.05
C ALA A 40 4.08 9.66 1.61
N LEU A 41 3.85 10.94 1.28
CA LEU A 41 2.64 11.67 1.67
C LEU A 41 1.42 11.22 0.85
N GLU A 42 1.60 10.96 -0.45
CA GLU A 42 0.53 10.44 -1.31
C GLU A 42 0.14 9.01 -0.93
N SER A 43 1.12 8.14 -0.67
CA SER A 43 0.86 6.75 -0.26
C SER A 43 0.24 6.61 1.13
N ARG A 44 0.35 7.64 1.99
CA ARG A 44 -0.38 7.69 3.29
C ARG A 44 -1.88 7.86 3.11
N VAL A 45 -2.36 8.28 1.93
CA VAL A 45 -3.78 8.20 1.59
C VAL A 45 -4.08 6.74 1.27
N ALA A 46 -4.23 5.91 2.31
CA ALA A 46 -4.67 4.55 2.16
C ALA A 46 -6.08 4.56 1.54
N VAL A 47 -6.16 4.24 0.26
CA VAL A 47 -7.44 3.95 -0.37
C VAL A 47 -8.01 2.75 0.36
N PRO A 48 -9.26 2.81 0.86
CA PRO A 48 -9.88 1.66 1.50
C PRO A 48 -9.79 0.45 0.57
N PHE A 49 -9.42 -0.70 1.12
CA PHE A 49 -9.50 -1.94 0.36
C PHE A 49 -10.97 -2.21 0.03
N LEU A 50 -11.34 -2.07 -1.25
CA LEU A 50 -12.69 -2.30 -1.74
C LEU A 50 -12.74 -3.61 -2.50
N THR A 51 -13.54 -4.55 -2.02
CA THR A 51 -13.91 -5.75 -2.78
C THR A 51 -15.15 -5.47 -3.62
N GLN A 52 -15.20 -6.00 -4.84
CA GLN A 52 -16.45 -6.08 -5.61
C GLN A 52 -17.15 -7.39 -5.24
N PRO A 53 -18.19 -7.38 -4.37
CA PRO A 53 -18.92 -8.59 -4.07
C PRO A 53 -19.70 -9.04 -5.29
N THR A 54 -19.67 -10.34 -5.56
CA THR A 54 -20.57 -10.98 -6.51
C THR A 54 -21.62 -11.74 -5.73
N ASP A 55 -22.89 -11.59 -6.11
CA ASP A 55 -23.96 -12.41 -5.54
C ASP A 55 -23.80 -13.86 -6.01
N LEU A 56 -23.35 -14.73 -5.10
CA LEU A 56 -23.20 -16.17 -5.36
C LEU A 56 -24.50 -16.95 -5.15
N GLY A 57 -25.52 -16.32 -4.54
CA GLY A 57 -26.76 -16.97 -4.15
C GLY A 57 -26.59 -18.04 -3.06
N LEU A 58 -27.67 -18.29 -2.30
CA LEU A 58 -27.72 -19.38 -1.32
C LEU A 58 -28.65 -20.51 -1.80
N ARG A 59 -28.05 -21.70 -1.93
CA ARG A 59 -28.72 -23.01 -1.94
C ARG A 59 -29.85 -23.09 -0.91
N ALA A 60 -31.13 -23.21 -1.27
CA ALA A 60 -32.16 -23.48 -0.25
C ALA A 60 -31.81 -24.79 0.50
N GLY A 61 -31.69 -24.72 1.83
CA GLY A 61 -31.27 -25.84 2.67
C GLY A 61 -29.74 -26.04 2.81
N LEU A 62 -28.92 -25.22 2.13
CA LEU A 62 -27.48 -25.18 2.34
C LEU A 62 -27.12 -24.07 3.33
N ASN A 63 -26.15 -24.34 4.18
CA ASN A 63 -25.52 -23.36 5.05
C ASN A 63 -24.02 -23.34 4.73
N TYR A 64 -23.51 -22.23 4.18
CA TYR A 64 -22.10 -22.14 3.79
C TYR A 64 -21.13 -21.99 4.97
N ASP A 65 -21.64 -21.73 6.17
CA ASP A 65 -20.85 -21.73 7.40
C ASP A 65 -20.67 -23.14 7.99
N ASP A 66 -21.45 -24.14 7.54
CA ASP A 66 -21.34 -25.55 7.97
C ASP A 66 -20.57 -26.38 6.94
N VAL A 67 -19.24 -26.26 6.99
CA VAL A 67 -18.34 -26.92 6.04
C VAL A 67 -18.47 -28.46 6.09
N ALA A 68 -18.73 -29.04 7.26
CA ALA A 68 -18.80 -30.49 7.42
C ALA A 68 -20.03 -31.08 6.72
N ASP A 69 -21.21 -30.46 6.90
CA ASP A 69 -22.44 -30.86 6.22
C ASP A 69 -22.35 -30.65 4.70
N LEU A 70 -21.75 -29.53 4.26
CA LEU A 70 -21.53 -29.27 2.83
C LEU A 70 -20.63 -30.33 2.19
N LEU A 71 -19.54 -30.71 2.84
CA LEU A 71 -18.64 -31.75 2.34
C LEU A 71 -19.34 -33.10 2.29
N ALA A 72 -20.04 -33.49 3.36
CA ALA A 72 -20.78 -34.73 3.39
C ALA A 72 -21.83 -34.82 2.27
N ARG A 73 -22.52 -33.72 1.97
CA ARG A 73 -23.47 -33.64 0.84
C ARG A 73 -22.79 -33.71 -0.51
N ALA A 74 -21.66 -33.01 -0.69
CA ALA A 74 -20.89 -33.03 -1.93
C ALA A 74 -20.27 -34.41 -2.23
N GLU A 75 -19.92 -35.17 -1.19
CA GLU A 75 -19.37 -36.53 -1.30
C GLU A 75 -20.47 -37.61 -1.45
N ALA A 76 -21.69 -37.33 -0.99
CA ALA A 76 -22.82 -38.25 -1.03
C ALA A 76 -23.63 -38.21 -2.35
N GLU A 77 -23.54 -37.13 -3.13
CA GLU A 77 -24.14 -37.04 -4.46
C GLU A 77 -23.09 -37.33 -5.57
N ASP A 78 -23.38 -38.30 -6.45
CA ASP A 78 -22.79 -38.34 -7.81
C ASP A 78 -23.28 -37.09 -8.55
N PHE A 79 -22.55 -35.98 -8.40
CA PHE A 79 -22.89 -34.69 -8.97
C PHE A 79 -22.99 -34.79 -10.51
N LYS A 80 -24.20 -34.65 -11.06
CA LYS A 80 -24.44 -34.58 -12.51
C LYS A 80 -24.92 -33.19 -12.92
#